data_AF-A0A520A360-F1
#
_entry.id   AF-A0A520A360-F1
#
_cell.length_a   1.000
_cell.length_b   1.000
_cell.length_c   1.000
_cell.angle_alpha   90.00
_cell.angle_beta   90.00
_cell.angle_gamma   90.00
#
_symmetry.space_group_name_H-M   'P 1'
#
loop_
_entity.id
_entity.type
_entity.pdbx_description
1 polymer ?
#
loop_
_entity_poly.entity_id
_entity_poly.type
_entity_poly.pdbx_seq_one_letter_code
_entity_poly.pdbx_strand_id
1 'polypeptide(L)'
;MKNKYKTLRLILGDQLNLQHSWYQHQDASVLYLMMEVRSETDYVWHHIQKACAFFAAMENFSETLGANGHDTLYLKLDDPSNKQSFEANCDTLIKKYAIEKFEYQLPDEYRVDENLKTYCSKLSIPSQAYDTEHFYTVREELGTFFSGKKGLLMENFYREMRKKHQVLMAGKEPIGGKWNFDEENRSKLPKSHKPHAPLLFNNNVRAQYERITKAEIKTIGTINPDHFYWPTRRKQAIELLNYFTEYCLPLFGTFQDAMHTDEWSIYHSRLSFAMNSKILSPKEVVGAAIAAWEQNKKGIAINQLEGFIRQIIGWREYMRGIYWLKMPEFETMNYFD
;
A
#
# COMPACT_ATOMS: atom_id res chain seq x y z
N MET A 1 39.23 -3.36 10.47
CA MET A 1 38.36 -4.41 9.88
C MET A 1 37.72 -3.80 8.64
N LYS A 2 37.65 -4.51 7.51
CA LYS A 2 36.87 -4.00 6.36
C LYS A 2 35.41 -3.87 6.81
N ASN A 3 34.80 -2.71 6.64
CA ASN A 3 33.39 -2.54 6.90
C ASN A 3 32.61 -3.45 5.94
N LYS A 4 31.81 -4.36 6.51
CA LYS A 4 30.99 -5.29 5.73
C LYS A 4 30.02 -4.53 4.83
N TYR A 5 29.43 -3.46 5.37
CA TYR A 5 28.41 -2.65 4.72
C TYR A 5 28.98 -1.32 4.23
N LYS A 6 28.58 -0.92 3.03
CA LYS A 6 28.86 0.38 2.40
C LYS A 6 27.59 1.21 2.22
N THR A 7 26.45 0.57 1.98
CA THR A 7 25.18 1.26 1.74
C THR A 7 24.16 0.84 2.79
N LEU A 8 23.48 1.81 3.38
CA LEU A 8 22.32 1.60 4.26
C LEU A 8 21.05 1.96 3.49
N ARG A 9 20.14 1.00 3.32
CA ARG A 9 18.84 1.19 2.67
C ARG A 9 17.72 1.18 3.70
N LEU A 10 17.04 2.31 3.87
CA LEU A 10 15.84 2.40 4.71
C LEU A 10 14.60 1.90 3.94
N ILE A 11 13.84 1.02 4.56
CA ILE A 11 12.54 0.54 4.08
C ILE A 11 11.48 0.91 5.13
N LEU A 12 10.46 1.65 4.71
CA LEU A 12 9.35 2.07 5.56
C LEU A 12 8.27 0.97 5.67
N GLY A 13 7.40 1.11 6.66
CA GLY A 13 6.40 0.07 6.99
C GLY A 13 5.39 -0.22 5.88
N ASP A 14 5.18 0.72 4.97
CA ASP A 14 4.30 0.61 3.81
C ASP A 14 5.05 0.28 2.51
N GLN A 15 6.32 -0.12 2.57
CA GLN A 15 7.18 -0.36 1.40
C GLN A 15 7.51 -1.85 1.18
N LEU A 16 6.55 -2.74 1.46
CA LEU A 16 6.75 -4.19 1.49
C LEU A 16 6.66 -4.85 0.10
N ASN A 17 7.25 -4.19 -0.90
CA ASN A 17 7.25 -4.62 -2.30
C ASN A 17 8.41 -5.59 -2.60
N LEU A 18 8.16 -6.90 -2.55
CA LEU A 18 9.18 -7.92 -2.88
C LEU A 18 9.66 -7.89 -4.34
N GLN A 19 8.95 -7.19 -5.24
CA GLN A 19 9.31 -7.08 -6.65
C GLN A 19 10.14 -5.83 -6.96
N HIS A 20 10.43 -4.99 -5.96
CA HIS A 20 11.23 -3.78 -6.14
C HIS A 20 12.63 -4.10 -6.65
N SER A 21 13.16 -3.27 -7.56
CA SER A 21 14.46 -3.44 -8.22
C SER A 21 15.63 -3.66 -7.26
N TRP A 22 15.58 -3.06 -6.06
CA TRP A 22 16.56 -3.29 -4.99
C TRP A 22 16.77 -4.75 -4.60
N TYR A 23 15.82 -5.64 -4.84
CA TYR A 23 15.88 -7.03 -4.39
C TYR A 23 16.19 -8.02 -5.51
N GLN A 24 16.42 -7.54 -6.75
CA GLN A 24 16.70 -8.39 -7.91
C GLN A 24 18.05 -9.11 -7.84
N HIS A 25 19.03 -8.52 -7.14
CA HIS A 25 20.38 -9.07 -6.98
C HIS A 25 20.82 -8.95 -5.52
N GLN A 26 21.50 -9.97 -4.99
CA GLN A 26 22.12 -9.89 -3.68
C GLN A 26 23.41 -9.06 -3.72
N ASP A 27 23.55 -8.13 -2.78
CA ASP A 27 24.77 -7.36 -2.58
C ASP A 27 25.13 -7.37 -1.10
N ALA A 28 26.20 -8.10 -0.75
CA ALA A 28 26.65 -8.24 0.64
C ALA A 28 27.15 -6.92 1.26
N SER A 29 27.36 -5.87 0.46
CA SER A 29 27.73 -4.53 0.92
C SER A 29 26.53 -3.66 1.29
N VAL A 30 25.31 -4.13 1.08
CA VAL A 30 24.07 -3.41 1.39
C VAL A 30 23.44 -3.97 2.67
N LEU A 31 23.10 -3.07 3.60
CA LEU A 31 22.27 -3.39 4.75
C LEU A 31 20.88 -2.78 4.56
N TYR A 32 19.84 -3.61 4.54
CA TYR A 32 18.45 -3.18 4.52
C TYR A 32 17.95 -3.00 5.95
N LEU A 33 17.43 -1.82 6.27
CA LEU A 33 16.99 -1.44 7.61
C LEU A 33 15.49 -1.23 7.63
N MET A 34 14.84 -1.90 8.59
CA MET A 34 13.45 -1.68 8.96
C MET A 34 13.36 -1.46 10.46
N MET A 35 12.39 -0.66 10.89
CA MET A 35 12.21 -0.35 12.31
C MET A 35 10.77 0.00 12.65
N GLU A 36 10.34 -0.48 13.81
CA GLU A 36 9.11 -0.05 14.48
C GLU A 36 9.47 1.12 15.39
N VAL A 37 8.92 2.31 15.18
CA VAL A 37 9.37 3.52 15.89
C VAL A 37 8.21 4.36 16.41
N ARG A 38 8.40 4.96 17.59
CA ARG A 38 7.41 5.85 18.22
C ARG A 38 7.04 7.05 17.36
N SER A 39 7.99 7.62 16.62
CA SER A 39 7.72 8.74 15.70
C SER A 39 6.59 8.45 14.71
N GLU A 40 6.38 7.17 14.36
CA GLU A 40 5.31 6.74 13.44
C GLU A 40 4.10 6.13 14.14
N THR A 41 4.18 5.82 15.43
CA THR A 41 3.00 5.34 16.19
C THR A 41 2.28 6.45 16.94
N ASP A 42 2.93 7.60 17.14
CA ASP A 42 2.44 8.64 18.05
C ASP A 42 1.87 9.88 17.35
N TYR A 43 2.11 10.05 16.04
CA TYR A 43 1.67 11.24 15.31
C TYR A 43 0.15 11.35 15.19
N VAL A 44 -0.55 10.21 15.23
CA VAL A 44 -2.01 10.09 15.31
C VAL A 44 -2.39 8.83 16.09
N TRP A 45 -3.64 8.74 16.53
CA TRP A 45 -4.14 7.52 17.19
C TRP A 45 -4.53 6.48 16.16
N HIS A 46 -3.60 5.58 15.85
CA HIS A 46 -3.86 4.46 14.95
C HIS A 46 -4.84 3.46 15.58
N HIS A 47 -5.62 2.79 14.74
CA HIS A 47 -6.39 1.64 15.18
C HIS A 47 -5.45 0.49 15.57
N ILE A 48 -5.71 -0.21 16.68
CA ILE A 48 -4.82 -1.27 17.19
C ILE A 48 -4.59 -2.39 16.15
N GLN A 49 -5.63 -2.77 15.41
CA GLN A 49 -5.50 -3.69 14.26
C GLN A 49 -4.53 -3.19 13.19
N LYS A 50 -4.55 -1.90 12.84
CA LYS A 50 -3.63 -1.31 11.85
C LYS A 50 -2.19 -1.42 12.32
N ALA A 51 -1.91 -1.01 13.56
CA ALA A 51 -0.56 -1.06 14.13
C ALA A 51 -0.03 -2.51 14.17
N CYS A 52 -0.83 -3.46 14.65
CA CYS A 52 -0.45 -4.88 14.66
C CYS A 52 -0.25 -5.43 13.23
N ALA A 53 -1.10 -5.05 12.27
CA ALA A 53 -0.99 -5.48 10.88
C ALA A 53 0.35 -5.05 10.26
N PHE A 54 0.72 -3.77 10.44
CA PHE A 54 1.96 -3.22 9.90
C PHE A 54 3.16 -3.90 10.52
N PHE A 55 3.24 -4.01 11.85
CA PHE A 55 4.37 -4.67 12.52
C PHE A 55 4.50 -6.13 12.10
N ALA A 56 3.41 -6.89 12.05
CA ALA A 56 3.44 -8.27 11.60
C ALA A 56 3.89 -8.37 10.13
N ALA A 57 3.36 -7.52 9.25
CA ALA A 57 3.73 -7.53 7.83
C ALA A 57 5.19 -7.12 7.59
N MET A 58 5.69 -6.14 8.34
CA MET A 58 7.08 -5.68 8.29
C MET A 58 8.05 -6.78 8.75
N GLU A 59 7.77 -7.45 9.87
CA GLU A 59 8.57 -8.60 10.34
C GLU A 59 8.60 -9.70 9.28
N ASN A 60 7.44 -10.10 8.75
CA ASN A 60 7.34 -11.13 7.73
C ASN A 60 8.11 -10.77 6.45
N PHE A 61 8.07 -9.50 6.05
CA PHE A 61 8.79 -9.01 4.88
C PHE A 61 10.31 -9.06 5.11
N SER A 62 10.78 -8.62 6.28
CA SER A 62 12.19 -8.70 6.67
C SER A 62 12.69 -10.15 6.70
N GLU A 63 11.93 -11.08 7.29
CA GLU A 63 12.23 -12.52 7.26
C GLU A 63 12.34 -13.04 5.82
N THR A 64 11.43 -12.62 4.94
CA THR A 64 11.41 -13.06 3.53
C THR A 64 12.62 -12.52 2.77
N LEU A 65 12.99 -11.26 2.98
CA LEU A 65 14.20 -10.68 2.39
C LEU A 65 15.47 -11.41 2.85
N GLY A 66 15.57 -11.68 4.16
CA GLY A 66 16.68 -12.46 4.74
C GLY A 66 16.78 -13.87 4.14
N ALA A 67 15.65 -14.57 4.01
CA ALA A 67 15.59 -15.88 3.37
C ALA A 67 15.99 -15.86 1.88
N ASN A 68 15.81 -14.72 1.20
CA ASN A 68 16.25 -14.51 -0.19
C ASN A 68 17.73 -14.09 -0.31
N GLY A 69 18.47 -14.07 0.81
CA GLY A 69 19.91 -13.78 0.86
C GLY A 69 20.25 -12.29 0.97
N HIS A 70 19.30 -11.43 1.30
CA HIS A 70 19.56 -10.02 1.58
C HIS A 70 19.91 -9.81 3.05
N ASP A 71 20.91 -8.98 3.32
CA ASP A 71 21.28 -8.64 4.69
C ASP A 71 20.29 -7.61 5.26
N THR A 72 19.47 -8.05 6.22
CA THR A 72 18.45 -7.21 6.86
C THR A 72 18.74 -6.97 8.34
N LEU A 73 18.50 -5.76 8.81
CA LEU A 73 18.40 -5.41 10.23
C LEU A 73 16.99 -4.91 10.54
N TYR A 74 16.30 -5.60 11.45
CA TYR A 74 14.97 -5.23 11.91
C TYR A 74 15.00 -4.79 13.37
N LEU A 75 14.70 -3.52 13.63
CA LEU A 75 14.60 -2.98 14.99
C LEU A 75 13.15 -3.03 15.46
N LYS A 76 12.83 -3.97 16.35
CA LYS A 76 11.51 -4.02 17.00
C LYS A 76 11.32 -2.81 17.91
N LEU A 77 10.05 -2.49 18.19
CA LEU A 77 9.70 -1.32 18.99
C LEU A 77 10.36 -1.34 20.38
N ASP A 78 10.47 -2.53 20.97
CA ASP A 78 11.04 -2.80 22.29
C ASP A 78 12.52 -3.20 22.26
N ASP A 79 13.19 -3.12 21.11
CA ASP A 79 14.62 -3.37 21.01
C ASP A 79 15.39 -2.30 21.80
N PRO A 80 16.28 -2.65 22.75
CA PRO A 80 17.02 -1.69 23.57
C PRO A 80 17.90 -0.72 22.78
N SER A 81 18.29 -1.09 21.55
CA SER A 81 19.10 -0.25 20.66
C SER A 81 18.26 0.73 19.85
N ASN A 82 16.93 0.53 19.78
CA ASN A 82 16.02 1.35 18.99
C ASN A 82 15.87 2.76 19.59
N LYS A 83 16.27 3.76 18.82
CA LYS A 83 16.22 5.19 19.16
C LYS A 83 14.86 5.85 18.92
N GLN A 84 13.88 5.08 18.46
CA GLN A 84 12.48 5.48 18.33
C GLN A 84 12.21 6.58 17.27
N SER A 85 13.18 6.83 16.38
CA SER A 85 12.99 7.61 15.15
C SER A 85 13.87 7.07 14.02
N PHE A 86 13.52 7.39 12.77
CA PHE A 86 14.29 6.97 11.60
C PHE A 86 15.71 7.52 11.62
N GLU A 87 15.83 8.81 11.85
CA GLU A 87 17.08 9.57 11.80
C GLU A 87 18.08 9.06 12.83
N ALA A 88 17.66 8.92 14.10
CA ALA A 88 18.56 8.54 15.18
C ALA A 88 19.05 7.08 15.06
N ASN A 89 18.19 6.18 14.58
CA ASN A 89 18.58 4.81 14.26
C ASN A 89 19.54 4.76 13.07
N CYS A 90 19.27 5.52 12.00
CA CYS A 90 20.14 5.59 10.84
C CYS A 90 21.51 6.18 11.20
N ASP A 91 21.58 7.28 11.95
CA ASP A 91 22.83 7.88 12.44
C ASP A 91 23.68 6.88 13.24
N THR A 92 23.02 6.13 14.14
CA THR A 92 23.68 5.10 14.95
C THR A 92 24.32 4.04 14.07
N LEU A 93 23.62 3.57 13.03
CA LEU A 93 24.09 2.52 12.14
C LEU A 93 25.11 3.00 11.11
N ILE A 94 24.93 4.23 10.60
CA ILE A 94 25.89 4.90 9.72
C ILE A 94 27.25 5.00 10.42
N LYS A 95 27.27 5.46 11.67
CA LYS A 95 28.49 5.54 12.47
C LYS A 95 29.06 4.15 12.81
N LYS A 96 28.20 3.22 13.25
CA LYS A 96 28.62 1.88 13.70
C LYS A 96 29.30 1.08 12.58
N TYR A 97 28.74 1.14 11.37
CA TYR A 97 29.25 0.38 10.22
C TYR A 97 30.10 1.22 9.27
N ALA A 98 30.27 2.52 9.56
CA ALA A 98 30.94 3.49 8.70
C ALA A 98 30.44 3.39 7.25
N ILE A 99 29.11 3.54 7.13
CA ILE A 99 28.35 3.56 5.87
C ILE A 99 28.83 4.73 5.01
N GLU A 100 28.97 4.48 3.71
CA GLU A 100 29.46 5.43 2.70
C GLU A 100 28.30 6.07 1.92
N LYS A 101 27.12 5.43 1.87
CA LYS A 101 25.93 5.94 1.17
C LYS A 101 24.64 5.58 1.89
N PHE A 102 23.71 6.54 1.99
CA PHE A 102 22.36 6.31 2.48
C PHE A 102 21.35 6.29 1.33
N GLU A 103 20.42 5.33 1.33
CA GLU A 103 19.38 5.22 0.31
C GLU A 103 18.03 4.97 0.98
N TYR A 104 16.96 5.52 0.40
CA TYR A 104 15.59 5.30 0.88
C TYR A 104 14.62 5.28 -0.29
N GLN A 105 13.45 4.66 -0.11
CA GLN A 105 12.35 4.79 -1.07
C GLN A 105 11.44 5.96 -0.69
N LEU A 106 10.92 6.65 -1.71
CA LEU A 106 10.01 7.77 -1.58
C LEU A 106 8.79 7.41 -0.69
N PRO A 107 8.56 8.12 0.44
CA PRO A 107 7.44 7.84 1.35
C PRO A 107 6.09 8.23 0.72
N ASP A 108 4.97 7.76 1.28
CA ASP A 108 3.63 8.13 0.82
C ASP A 108 2.95 9.22 1.69
N GLU A 109 3.67 9.80 2.66
CA GLU A 109 3.24 10.95 3.47
C GLU A 109 4.21 12.13 3.35
N TYR A 110 3.68 13.34 3.15
CA TYR A 110 4.41 14.60 3.04
C TYR A 110 5.31 14.87 4.26
N ARG A 111 4.79 14.63 5.49
CA ARG A 111 5.56 14.76 6.74
C ARG A 111 6.85 13.94 6.69
N VAL A 112 6.75 12.67 6.29
CA VAL A 112 7.90 11.76 6.22
C VAL A 112 8.84 12.16 5.08
N ASP A 113 8.28 12.64 3.95
CA ASP A 113 9.07 13.15 2.82
C ASP A 113 9.95 14.33 3.22
N GLU A 114 9.38 15.31 3.92
CA GLU A 114 10.10 16.48 4.41
C GLU A 114 11.11 16.13 5.51
N ASN A 115 10.76 15.20 6.41
CA ASN A 115 11.69 14.68 7.43
C ASN A 115 12.90 14.01 6.78
N LEU A 116 12.69 13.12 5.80
CA LEU A 116 13.79 12.42 5.12
C LEU A 116 14.64 13.36 4.26
N LYS A 117 14.04 14.34 3.57
CA LYS A 117 14.79 15.39 2.86
C LYS A 117 15.67 16.21 3.82
N THR A 118 15.09 16.62 4.94
CA THR A 118 15.79 17.40 5.98
C THR A 118 16.90 16.60 6.64
N TYR A 119 16.68 15.31 6.87
CA TYR A 119 17.69 14.40 7.38
C TYR A 119 18.84 14.24 6.38
N CYS A 120 18.51 13.95 5.12
CA CYS A 120 19.50 13.78 4.05
C CYS A 120 20.37 15.01 3.83
N SER A 121 19.83 16.23 3.94
CA SER A 121 20.61 17.47 3.80
C SER A 121 21.62 17.70 4.94
N LYS A 122 21.45 17.01 6.08
CA LYS A 122 22.36 17.07 7.24
C LYS A 122 23.42 15.97 7.22
N LEU A 123 23.29 14.97 6.34
CA LEU A 123 24.26 13.88 6.25
C LEU A 123 25.59 14.36 5.66
N SER A 124 26.69 13.85 6.20
CA SER A 124 28.03 14.04 5.63
C SER A 124 28.35 13.07 4.48
N ILE A 125 27.48 12.08 4.26
CA ILE A 125 27.59 11.06 3.21
C ILE A 125 26.53 11.30 2.13
N PRO A 126 26.76 10.89 0.88
CA PRO A 126 25.74 10.98 -0.17
C PRO A 126 24.48 10.19 0.20
N SER A 127 23.34 10.79 -0.15
CA SER A 127 22.01 10.18 0.00
C SER A 127 21.27 10.11 -1.34
N GLN A 128 20.45 9.09 -1.56
CA GLN A 128 19.62 8.98 -2.77
C GLN A 128 18.23 8.40 -2.48
N ALA A 129 17.20 9.04 -3.06
CA ALA A 129 15.83 8.53 -3.04
C ALA A 129 15.53 7.68 -4.29
N TYR A 130 14.67 6.66 -4.12
CA TYR A 130 14.19 5.78 -5.19
C TYR A 130 12.66 5.74 -5.20
N ASP A 131 12.03 5.55 -6.36
CA ASP A 131 10.60 5.29 -6.44
C ASP A 131 10.25 3.95 -5.74
N THR A 132 9.01 3.76 -5.29
CA THR A 132 8.59 2.50 -4.65
C THR A 132 8.19 1.41 -5.66
N GLU A 133 8.22 1.75 -6.96
CA GLU A 133 7.90 0.93 -8.12
C GLU A 133 6.49 0.32 -8.07
N HIS A 134 5.58 0.99 -7.36
CA HIS A 134 4.29 0.44 -6.98
C HIS A 134 3.11 1.13 -7.69
N PHE A 135 3.22 2.42 -7.96
CA PHE A 135 2.15 3.19 -8.60
C PHE A 135 2.19 3.07 -10.12
N TYR A 136 1.07 3.36 -10.77
CA TYR A 136 1.04 3.46 -12.24
C TYR A 136 1.66 4.76 -12.74
N THR A 137 1.62 5.80 -11.89
CA THR A 137 2.16 7.13 -12.18
C THR A 137 3.33 7.51 -11.27
N VAL A 138 4.20 8.39 -11.78
CA VAL A 138 5.14 9.13 -10.94
C VAL A 138 4.41 10.24 -10.18
N ARG A 139 4.99 10.75 -9.08
CA ARG A 139 4.30 11.66 -8.14
C ARG A 139 3.76 12.93 -8.81
N GLU A 140 4.51 13.50 -9.75
CA GLU A 140 4.22 14.78 -10.39
C GLU A 140 3.25 14.65 -11.58
N GLU A 141 2.97 13.43 -12.04
CA GLU A 141 2.31 13.17 -13.31
C GLU A 141 0.91 13.79 -13.39
N LEU A 142 0.13 13.73 -12.30
CA LEU A 142 -1.21 14.33 -12.25
C LEU A 142 -1.13 15.85 -12.38
N GLY A 143 -0.17 16.47 -11.69
CA GLY A 143 0.08 17.92 -11.78
C GLY A 143 0.43 18.33 -13.20
N THR A 144 1.34 17.60 -13.87
CA THR A 144 1.67 17.82 -15.28
C THR A 144 0.44 17.63 -16.17
N PHE A 145 -0.35 16.57 -15.96
CA PHE A 145 -1.53 16.27 -16.76
C PHE A 145 -2.59 17.37 -16.71
N PHE A 146 -2.77 18.03 -15.57
CA PHE A 146 -3.74 19.11 -15.38
C PHE A 146 -3.16 20.52 -15.48
N SER A 147 -1.87 20.66 -15.77
CA SER A 147 -1.24 21.98 -15.95
C SER A 147 -1.97 22.80 -17.02
N GLY A 148 -2.38 24.02 -16.66
CA GLY A 148 -3.15 24.92 -17.52
C GLY A 148 -4.61 24.54 -17.75
N LYS A 149 -5.12 23.44 -17.18
CA LYS A 149 -6.53 23.04 -17.27
C LYS A 149 -7.35 23.68 -16.15
N LYS A 150 -8.62 24.01 -16.47
CA LYS A 150 -9.53 24.67 -15.51
C LYS A 150 -10.03 23.78 -14.37
N GLY A 151 -9.89 22.45 -14.46
CA GLY A 151 -10.44 21.54 -13.47
C GLY A 151 -9.73 20.19 -13.40
N LEU A 152 -9.78 19.59 -12.22
CA LEU A 152 -9.20 18.29 -11.88
C LEU A 152 -10.35 17.27 -11.86
N LEU A 153 -10.72 16.75 -13.03
CA LEU A 153 -11.79 15.74 -13.13
C LEU A 153 -11.20 14.34 -13.19
N MET A 154 -11.52 13.49 -12.20
CA MET A 154 -11.03 12.11 -12.12
C MET A 154 -11.29 11.33 -13.41
N GLU A 155 -12.45 11.49 -14.03
CA GLU A 155 -12.80 10.79 -15.26
C GLU A 155 -11.80 11.06 -16.40
N ASN A 156 -11.36 12.32 -16.57
CA ASN A 156 -10.39 12.67 -17.61
C ASN A 156 -9.04 11.98 -17.35
N PHE A 157 -8.61 11.95 -16.09
CA PHE A 157 -7.38 11.27 -15.69
C PHE A 157 -7.49 9.76 -15.91
N TYR A 158 -8.61 9.14 -15.50
CA TYR A 158 -8.86 7.71 -15.66
C TYR A 158 -8.85 7.25 -17.13
N ARG A 159 -9.45 8.02 -18.05
CA ARG A 159 -9.40 7.72 -19.49
C ARG A 159 -7.96 7.70 -20.01
N GLU A 160 -7.14 8.65 -19.58
CA GLU A 160 -5.72 8.69 -19.97
C GLU A 160 -4.90 7.57 -19.33
N MET A 161 -5.18 7.22 -18.08
CA MET A 161 -4.57 6.04 -17.42
C MET A 161 -4.86 4.75 -18.18
N ARG A 162 -6.11 4.55 -18.60
CA ARG A 162 -6.49 3.39 -19.43
C ARG A 162 -5.76 3.35 -20.76
N LYS A 163 -5.68 4.49 -21.46
CA LYS A 163 -4.94 4.58 -22.74
C LYS A 163 -3.44 4.34 -22.54
N LYS A 164 -2.80 5.02 -21.59
CA LYS A 164 -1.36 4.93 -21.32
C LYS A 164 -0.94 3.50 -20.98
N HIS A 165 -1.74 2.81 -20.16
CA HIS A 165 -1.42 1.47 -19.66
C HIS A 165 -2.14 0.34 -20.41
N GLN A 166 -2.87 0.67 -21.48
CA GLN A 166 -3.64 -0.29 -22.31
C GLN A 166 -4.59 -1.17 -21.47
N VAL A 167 -5.22 -0.58 -20.45
CA VAL A 167 -6.14 -1.30 -19.54
C VAL A 167 -7.56 -1.21 -20.06
N LEU A 168 -8.16 -2.38 -20.31
CA LEU A 168 -9.48 -2.54 -20.93
C LEU A 168 -9.61 -1.84 -22.29
N MET A 169 -8.54 -1.79 -23.10
CA MET A 169 -8.54 -1.12 -24.40
C MET A 169 -8.60 -2.13 -25.55
N ALA A 170 -9.40 -1.83 -26.58
CA ALA A 170 -9.41 -2.49 -27.88
C ALA A 170 -8.80 -1.52 -28.91
N GLY A 171 -7.47 -1.52 -29.01
CA GLY A 171 -6.74 -0.50 -29.74
C GLY A 171 -6.92 0.88 -29.09
N LYS A 172 -7.62 1.80 -29.77
CA LYS A 172 -7.88 3.16 -29.25
C LYS A 172 -9.21 3.29 -28.51
N GLU A 173 -10.09 2.30 -28.64
CA GLU A 173 -11.44 2.35 -28.09
C GLU A 173 -11.54 1.56 -26.78
N PRO A 174 -12.39 1.97 -25.83
CA PRO A 174 -12.61 1.18 -24.62
C PRO A 174 -13.37 -0.11 -24.94
N ILE A 175 -12.95 -1.23 -24.31
CA ILE A 175 -13.73 -2.47 -24.31
C ILE A 175 -15.14 -2.17 -23.77
N GLY A 176 -16.16 -2.70 -24.45
CA GLY A 176 -17.57 -2.46 -24.10
C GLY A 176 -18.13 -1.14 -24.63
N GLY A 177 -17.35 -0.34 -25.37
CA GLY A 177 -17.82 0.88 -26.06
C GLY A 177 -18.07 2.08 -25.14
N LYS A 178 -17.89 1.94 -23.82
CA LYS A 178 -18.02 3.02 -22.83
C LYS A 178 -16.78 3.09 -21.95
N TRP A 179 -16.46 4.29 -21.49
CA TRP A 179 -15.36 4.49 -20.54
C TRP A 179 -15.74 4.11 -19.11
N ASN A 180 -17.02 4.23 -18.76
CA ASN A 180 -17.54 4.09 -17.41
C ASN A 180 -18.93 3.44 -17.44
N PHE A 181 -19.18 2.50 -16.53
CA PHE A 181 -20.46 1.79 -16.34
C PHE A 181 -21.10 2.05 -14.95
N ASP A 182 -20.77 3.16 -14.29
CA ASP A 182 -21.20 3.50 -12.91
C ASP A 182 -22.72 3.46 -12.68
N GLU A 183 -23.52 3.85 -13.68
CA GLU A 183 -24.98 3.87 -13.57
C GLU A 183 -25.57 2.47 -13.33
N GLU A 184 -24.86 1.41 -13.75
CA GLU A 184 -25.26 0.01 -13.61
C GLU A 184 -24.90 -0.57 -12.22
N ASN A 185 -24.20 0.20 -11.37
CA ASN A 185 -23.56 -0.28 -10.13
C ASN A 185 -24.30 0.10 -8.82
N ARG A 186 -25.58 0.44 -8.91
CA ARG A 186 -26.35 1.00 -7.77
C ARG A 186 -27.51 0.13 -7.30
N SER A 187 -27.43 -1.18 -7.53
CA SER A 187 -28.53 -2.09 -7.18
C SER A 187 -28.55 -2.35 -5.67
N LYS A 188 -29.76 -2.47 -5.12
CA LYS A 188 -29.94 -2.88 -3.71
C LYS A 188 -29.72 -4.38 -3.56
N LEU A 189 -29.11 -4.80 -2.45
CA LEU A 189 -29.00 -6.20 -2.10
C LEU A 189 -30.41 -6.78 -1.79
N PRO A 190 -30.89 -7.82 -2.51
CA PRO A 190 -32.18 -8.43 -2.21
C PRO A 190 -32.20 -9.07 -0.82
N LYS A 191 -33.35 -9.04 -0.12
CA LYS A 191 -33.46 -9.58 1.26
C LYS A 191 -33.12 -11.07 1.38
N SER A 192 -33.37 -11.85 0.35
CA SER A 192 -33.07 -13.29 0.31
C SER A 192 -31.66 -13.60 -0.21
N HIS A 193 -30.93 -12.58 -0.65
CA HIS A 193 -29.59 -12.74 -1.20
C HIS A 193 -28.58 -12.83 -0.06
N LYS A 194 -27.82 -13.92 -0.01
CA LYS A 194 -26.74 -14.09 0.96
C LYS A 194 -25.39 -13.97 0.25
N PRO A 195 -24.59 -12.94 0.54
CA PRO A 195 -23.23 -12.84 0.04
C PRO A 195 -22.37 -14.04 0.44
N HIS A 196 -21.29 -14.27 -0.30
CA HIS A 196 -20.29 -15.24 0.13
C HIS A 196 -19.64 -14.75 1.42
N ALA A 197 -19.44 -15.65 2.39
CA ALA A 197 -18.77 -15.31 3.63
C ALA A 197 -17.37 -14.74 3.34
N PRO A 198 -16.90 -13.72 4.06
CA PRO A 198 -15.56 -13.21 3.84
C PRO A 198 -14.50 -14.30 4.09
N LEU A 199 -13.51 -14.45 3.20
CA LEU A 199 -12.27 -15.15 3.53
C LEU A 199 -11.57 -14.40 4.68
N LEU A 200 -11.34 -15.09 5.80
CA LEU A 200 -10.66 -14.56 6.98
C LEU A 200 -9.43 -15.42 7.29
N PHE A 201 -8.32 -14.76 7.62
CA PHE A 201 -7.13 -15.46 8.09
C PHE A 201 -7.19 -15.69 9.60
N ASN A 202 -6.33 -16.58 10.09
CA ASN A 202 -6.22 -16.87 11.51
C ASN A 202 -4.79 -16.65 11.99
N ASN A 203 -4.33 -15.40 11.93
CA ASN A 203 -2.96 -15.05 12.32
C ASN A 203 -2.86 -14.84 13.83
N ASN A 204 -1.71 -15.19 14.41
CA ASN A 204 -1.35 -14.75 15.75
C ASN A 204 -0.46 -13.50 15.66
N VAL A 205 -0.97 -12.38 16.19
CA VAL A 205 -0.26 -11.10 16.33
C VAL A 205 -0.10 -10.68 17.79
N ARG A 206 -0.14 -11.65 18.72
CA ARG A 206 -0.04 -11.43 20.17
C ARG A 206 1.22 -10.68 20.56
N ALA A 207 2.36 -11.04 19.98
CA ALA A 207 3.64 -10.42 20.28
C ALA A 207 3.66 -8.93 19.89
N GLN A 208 3.12 -8.58 18.71
CA GLN A 208 3.05 -7.19 18.24
C GLN A 208 2.10 -6.38 19.12
N TYR A 209 0.95 -6.97 19.48
CA TYR A 209 -0.01 -6.37 20.41
C TYR A 209 0.64 -6.08 21.77
N GLU A 210 1.33 -7.05 22.37
CA GLU A 210 2.01 -6.88 23.66
C GLU A 210 3.09 -5.81 23.61
N ARG A 211 3.89 -5.73 22.53
CA ARG A 211 4.86 -4.65 22.33
C ARG A 211 4.18 -3.29 22.31
N ILE A 212 3.09 -3.13 21.56
CA ILE A 212 2.35 -1.88 21.45
C ILE A 212 1.75 -1.47 22.80
N THR A 213 1.14 -2.42 23.51
CA THR A 213 0.54 -2.17 24.83
C THR A 213 1.59 -1.84 25.87
N LYS A 214 2.69 -2.60 25.94
CA LYS A 214 3.79 -2.37 26.90
C LYS A 214 4.49 -1.03 26.66
N ALA A 215 4.57 -0.60 25.40
CA ALA A 215 5.10 0.71 25.05
C ALA A 215 4.13 1.87 25.33
N GLU A 216 2.91 1.60 25.82
CA GLU A 216 1.89 2.61 26.12
C GLU A 216 1.54 3.49 24.90
N ILE A 217 1.51 2.89 23.70
CA ILE A 217 1.05 3.58 22.49
C ILE A 217 -0.46 3.78 22.57
N LYS A 218 -0.91 5.03 22.40
CA LYS A 218 -2.34 5.36 22.33
C LYS A 218 -2.93 4.84 21.03
N THR A 219 -3.96 3.99 21.13
CA THR A 219 -4.66 3.42 19.98
C THR A 219 -6.17 3.50 20.15
N ILE A 220 -6.90 3.37 19.03
CA ILE A 220 -8.36 3.22 19.03
C ILE A 220 -8.77 1.79 18.65
N GLY A 221 -10.02 1.44 18.98
CA GLY A 221 -10.66 0.20 18.57
C GLY A 221 -10.18 -1.05 19.32
N THR A 222 -10.57 -2.22 18.81
CA THR A 222 -10.33 -3.52 19.46
C THR A 222 -9.72 -4.53 18.49
N ILE A 223 -9.13 -5.58 19.06
CA ILE A 223 -8.49 -6.68 18.32
C ILE A 223 -8.65 -7.98 19.11
N ASN A 224 -8.72 -9.10 18.39
CA ASN A 224 -8.40 -10.42 18.94
C ASN A 224 -7.02 -10.84 18.40
N PRO A 225 -5.92 -10.68 19.18
CA PRO A 225 -4.57 -10.89 18.66
C PRO A 225 -4.25 -12.36 18.35
N ASP A 226 -5.00 -13.32 18.89
CA ASP A 226 -4.77 -14.74 18.59
C ASP A 226 -5.50 -15.19 17.32
N HIS A 227 -6.45 -14.37 16.84
CA HIS A 227 -7.32 -14.65 15.69
C HIS A 227 -7.43 -13.41 14.78
N PHE A 228 -6.30 -12.98 14.22
CA PHE A 228 -6.23 -11.77 13.40
C PHE A 228 -6.53 -12.04 11.92
N TYR A 229 -7.56 -11.36 11.40
CA TYR A 229 -8.21 -11.70 10.13
C TYR A 229 -7.54 -11.18 8.86
N TRP A 230 -6.65 -10.20 8.96
CA TRP A 230 -6.10 -9.52 7.78
C TRP A 230 -4.83 -10.21 7.25
N PRO A 231 -4.56 -10.14 5.93
CA PRO A 231 -3.34 -10.73 5.38
C PRO A 231 -2.10 -10.00 5.91
N THR A 232 -1.12 -10.75 6.42
CA THR A 232 0.16 -10.21 6.91
C THR A 232 1.35 -10.65 6.07
N ARG A 233 1.13 -11.56 5.10
CA ARG A 233 2.16 -12.09 4.20
C ARG A 233 1.66 -12.09 2.76
N ARG A 234 2.58 -12.06 1.81
CA ARG A 234 2.28 -12.08 0.36
C ARG A 234 1.41 -13.25 -0.05
N LYS A 235 1.66 -14.46 0.47
CA LYS A 235 0.85 -15.65 0.17
C LYS A 235 -0.64 -15.44 0.51
N GLN A 236 -0.93 -14.89 1.68
CA GLN A 236 -2.30 -14.59 2.12
C GLN A 236 -2.94 -13.50 1.27
N ALA A 237 -2.18 -12.47 0.91
CA ALA A 237 -2.70 -11.41 0.04
C ALA A 237 -3.09 -11.97 -1.34
N ILE A 238 -2.28 -12.87 -1.93
CA ILE A 238 -2.62 -13.56 -3.18
C ILE A 238 -3.86 -14.44 -3.02
N GLU A 239 -3.98 -15.18 -1.92
CA GLU A 239 -5.16 -16.00 -1.61
C GLU A 239 -6.44 -15.14 -1.55
N LEU A 240 -6.36 -13.98 -0.90
CA LEU A 240 -7.47 -13.02 -0.84
C LEU A 240 -7.80 -12.42 -2.21
N LEU A 241 -6.80 -12.14 -3.04
CA LEU A 241 -7.01 -11.68 -4.42
C LEU A 241 -7.74 -12.72 -5.25
N ASN A 242 -7.30 -13.98 -5.19
CA ASN A 242 -7.94 -15.09 -5.90
C ASN A 242 -9.39 -15.26 -5.44
N TYR A 243 -9.61 -15.25 -4.12
CA TYR A 243 -10.95 -15.30 -3.53
C TYR A 243 -11.86 -14.19 -4.06
N PHE A 244 -11.34 -12.95 -4.08
CA PHE A 244 -12.08 -11.82 -4.63
C PHE A 244 -12.44 -12.03 -6.10
N THR A 245 -11.47 -12.41 -6.94
CA THR A 245 -11.70 -12.55 -8.39
C THR A 245 -12.70 -13.67 -8.73
N GLU A 246 -12.75 -14.71 -7.91
CA GLU A 246 -13.64 -15.86 -8.11
C GLU A 246 -15.05 -15.60 -7.56
N TYR A 247 -15.16 -15.12 -6.31
CA TYR A 247 -16.43 -15.09 -5.58
C TYR A 247 -17.06 -13.70 -5.47
N CYS A 248 -16.28 -12.63 -5.61
CA CYS A 248 -16.76 -11.28 -5.34
C CYS A 248 -16.83 -10.41 -6.59
N LEU A 249 -15.84 -10.47 -7.46
CA LEU A 249 -15.79 -9.72 -8.71
C LEU A 249 -17.05 -9.88 -9.58
N PRO A 250 -17.70 -11.06 -9.69
CA PRO A 250 -18.95 -11.20 -10.46
C PRO A 250 -20.10 -10.27 -10.04
N LEU A 251 -20.10 -9.81 -8.78
CA LEU A 251 -21.18 -9.02 -8.19
C LEU A 251 -20.69 -7.70 -7.56
N PHE A 252 -19.41 -7.36 -7.75
CA PHE A 252 -18.76 -6.17 -7.18
C PHE A 252 -19.48 -4.88 -7.55
N GLY A 253 -19.65 -4.63 -8.85
CA GLY A 253 -20.32 -3.45 -9.39
C GLY A 253 -21.79 -3.43 -9.02
N THR A 254 -22.52 -4.54 -9.20
CA THR A 254 -23.96 -4.59 -8.93
C THR A 254 -24.32 -4.11 -7.53
N PHE A 255 -23.53 -4.51 -6.51
CA PHE A 255 -23.79 -4.19 -5.11
C PHE A 255 -22.76 -3.24 -4.51
N GLN A 256 -22.10 -2.41 -5.34
CA GLN A 256 -21.01 -1.54 -4.92
C GLN A 256 -21.42 -0.56 -3.81
N ASP A 257 -22.66 -0.06 -3.87
CA ASP A 257 -23.22 0.90 -2.90
C ASP A 257 -24.15 0.25 -1.86
N ALA A 258 -24.28 -1.08 -1.88
CA ALA A 258 -25.15 -1.78 -0.94
C ALA A 258 -24.56 -1.77 0.47
N MET A 259 -25.43 -1.71 1.49
CA MET A 259 -25.07 -1.89 2.90
C MET A 259 -25.99 -2.93 3.53
N HIS A 260 -25.45 -3.72 4.44
CA HIS A 260 -26.18 -4.76 5.17
C HIS A 260 -25.69 -4.83 6.61
N THR A 261 -26.59 -5.09 7.56
CA THR A 261 -26.28 -5.13 9.00
C THR A 261 -25.38 -6.30 9.39
N ASP A 262 -25.57 -7.45 8.75
CA ASP A 262 -24.89 -8.70 9.10
C ASP A 262 -23.74 -9.06 8.15
N GLU A 263 -23.59 -8.34 7.04
CA GLU A 263 -22.67 -8.68 5.94
C GLU A 263 -21.75 -7.48 5.67
N TRP A 264 -20.74 -7.29 6.53
CA TRP A 264 -19.89 -6.10 6.52
C TRP A 264 -18.96 -5.98 5.29
N SER A 265 -18.68 -7.09 4.59
CA SER A 265 -17.79 -7.09 3.42
C SER A 265 -18.52 -7.07 2.09
N ILE A 266 -19.75 -7.60 2.04
CA ILE A 266 -20.52 -7.87 0.82
C ILE A 266 -19.62 -8.45 -0.29
N TYR A 267 -19.35 -7.68 -1.35
CA TYR A 267 -18.53 -8.09 -2.49
C TYR A 267 -17.28 -7.22 -2.67
N HIS A 268 -16.88 -6.46 -1.64
CA HIS A 268 -15.65 -5.69 -1.67
C HIS A 268 -14.42 -6.60 -1.55
N SER A 269 -13.33 -6.21 -2.23
CA SER A 269 -12.11 -7.02 -2.32
C SER A 269 -11.35 -7.17 -1.02
N ARG A 270 -11.45 -6.19 -0.11
CA ARG A 270 -10.66 -6.12 1.14
C ARG A 270 -9.14 -6.16 0.91
N LEU A 271 -8.69 -5.77 -0.28
CA LEU A 271 -7.27 -5.76 -0.68
C LEU A 271 -6.54 -4.44 -0.34
N SER A 272 -7.23 -3.44 0.19
CA SER A 272 -6.65 -2.10 0.42
C SER A 272 -5.42 -2.13 1.32
N PHE A 273 -5.43 -2.90 2.41
CA PHE A 273 -4.25 -3.05 3.26
C PHE A 273 -3.07 -3.67 2.51
N ALA A 274 -3.29 -4.76 1.77
CA ALA A 274 -2.24 -5.43 1.01
C ALA A 274 -1.65 -4.55 -0.11
N MET A 275 -2.49 -3.73 -0.76
CA MET A 275 -2.02 -2.77 -1.76
C MET A 275 -1.28 -1.60 -1.11
N ASN A 276 -1.82 -1.01 -0.05
CA ASN A 276 -1.23 0.20 0.55
C ASN A 276 0.03 -0.09 1.37
N SER A 277 0.23 -1.32 1.84
CA SER A 277 1.50 -1.80 2.39
C SER A 277 2.46 -2.33 1.32
N LYS A 278 2.06 -2.28 0.03
CA LYS A 278 2.81 -2.73 -1.15
C LYS A 278 3.13 -4.23 -1.20
N ILE A 279 2.46 -5.05 -0.39
CA ILE A 279 2.51 -6.52 -0.45
C ILE A 279 2.02 -7.05 -1.81
N LEU A 280 0.98 -6.40 -2.36
CA LEU A 280 0.45 -6.63 -3.71
C LEU A 280 0.51 -5.34 -4.52
N SER A 281 1.05 -5.39 -5.74
CA SER A 281 1.00 -4.23 -6.63
C SER A 281 -0.40 -4.02 -7.22
N PRO A 282 -0.80 -2.78 -7.53
CA PRO A 282 -2.06 -2.49 -8.20
C PRO A 282 -2.11 -3.13 -9.60
N LYS A 283 -0.95 -3.24 -10.27
CA LYS A 283 -0.81 -3.94 -11.55
C LYS A 283 -1.16 -5.42 -11.47
N GLU A 284 -0.71 -6.11 -10.42
CA GLU A 284 -1.08 -7.51 -10.17
C GLU A 284 -2.57 -7.67 -9.90
N VAL A 285 -3.15 -6.78 -9.09
CA VAL A 285 -4.59 -6.82 -8.76
C VAL A 285 -5.46 -6.59 -10.00
N VAL A 286 -5.13 -5.59 -10.81
CA VAL A 286 -5.83 -5.30 -12.08
C VAL A 286 -5.65 -6.45 -13.07
N GLY A 287 -4.43 -6.98 -13.20
CA GLY A 287 -4.12 -8.11 -14.08
C GLY A 287 -4.92 -9.36 -13.71
N ALA A 288 -5.02 -9.68 -12.42
CA ALA A 288 -5.82 -10.82 -11.95
C ALA A 288 -7.31 -10.66 -12.23
N ALA A 289 -7.86 -9.45 -12.04
CA ALA A 289 -9.27 -9.18 -12.36
C ALA A 289 -9.56 -9.30 -13.86
N ILE A 290 -8.67 -8.81 -14.72
CA ILE A 290 -8.79 -8.96 -16.18
C ILE A 290 -8.69 -10.44 -16.56
N ALA A 291 -7.74 -11.18 -16.00
CA ALA A 291 -7.57 -12.61 -16.28
C ALA A 291 -8.82 -13.41 -15.89
N ALA A 292 -9.41 -13.14 -14.73
CA ALA A 292 -10.64 -13.78 -14.27
C ALA A 292 -11.83 -13.47 -15.20
N TRP A 293 -11.96 -12.21 -15.64
CA TRP A 293 -12.99 -11.83 -16.60
C TRP A 293 -12.80 -12.49 -17.96
N GLU A 294 -11.58 -12.53 -18.49
CA GLU A 294 -11.27 -13.20 -19.76
C GLU A 294 -11.65 -14.69 -19.73
N GLN A 295 -11.41 -15.36 -18.60
CA GLN A 295 -11.77 -16.76 -18.37
C GLN A 295 -13.27 -16.98 -18.16
N ASN A 296 -14.02 -15.97 -17.69
CA ASN A 296 -15.45 -16.08 -17.37
C ASN A 296 -16.28 -14.86 -17.81
N LYS A 297 -16.23 -14.51 -19.10
CA LYS A 297 -16.99 -13.36 -19.66
C LYS A 297 -18.51 -13.47 -19.49
N LYS A 298 -19.04 -14.69 -19.32
CA LYS A 298 -20.48 -14.93 -19.11
C LYS A 298 -20.90 -14.68 -17.66
N GLY A 299 -20.04 -14.99 -16.69
CA GLY A 299 -20.31 -14.80 -15.27
C GLY A 299 -19.90 -13.43 -14.73
N ILE A 300 -18.97 -12.74 -15.39
CA ILE A 300 -18.48 -11.42 -14.97
C ILE A 300 -18.85 -10.40 -16.06
N ALA A 301 -19.90 -9.62 -15.80
CA ALA A 301 -20.29 -8.53 -16.68
C ALA A 301 -19.23 -7.41 -16.65
N ILE A 302 -19.11 -6.67 -17.77
CA ILE A 302 -18.06 -5.66 -17.92
C ILE A 302 -18.16 -4.53 -16.89
N ASN A 303 -19.37 -4.17 -16.44
CA ASN A 303 -19.58 -3.14 -15.42
C ASN A 303 -18.96 -3.52 -14.06
N GLN A 304 -18.89 -4.82 -13.75
CA GLN A 304 -18.25 -5.32 -12.54
C GLN A 304 -16.73 -5.10 -12.59
N LEU A 305 -16.13 -5.50 -13.71
CA LEU A 305 -14.69 -5.39 -13.94
C LEU A 305 -14.24 -3.93 -14.06
N GLU A 306 -14.91 -3.15 -14.91
CA GLU A 306 -14.60 -1.74 -15.13
C GLU A 306 -14.77 -0.95 -13.83
N GLY A 307 -15.88 -1.16 -13.11
CA GLY A 307 -16.14 -0.51 -11.83
C GLY A 307 -15.01 -0.77 -10.82
N PHE A 308 -14.52 -2.01 -10.73
CA PHE A 308 -13.41 -2.39 -9.85
C PHE A 308 -12.09 -1.72 -10.28
N ILE A 309 -11.73 -1.85 -11.56
CA ILE A 309 -10.49 -1.28 -12.11
C ILE A 309 -10.47 0.24 -11.96
N ARG A 310 -11.60 0.92 -12.14
CA ARG A 310 -11.75 2.38 -11.96
C ARG A 310 -11.44 2.83 -10.54
N GLN A 311 -11.71 2.02 -9.52
CA GLN A 311 -11.31 2.36 -8.14
C GLN A 311 -9.79 2.37 -7.96
N ILE A 312 -9.08 1.52 -8.72
CA ILE A 312 -7.63 1.32 -8.60
C ILE A 312 -6.87 2.27 -9.52
N ILE A 313 -7.00 2.14 -10.83
CA ILE A 313 -6.21 2.96 -11.77
C ILE A 313 -6.79 4.37 -11.97
N GLY A 314 -8.05 4.57 -11.55
CA GLY A 314 -8.71 5.87 -11.51
C GLY A 314 -8.54 6.51 -10.14
N TRP A 315 -9.43 6.19 -9.19
CA TRP A 315 -9.51 6.89 -7.90
C TRP A 315 -8.24 6.83 -7.06
N ARG A 316 -7.64 5.64 -6.86
CA ARG A 316 -6.43 5.54 -6.02
C ARG A 316 -5.25 6.33 -6.60
N GLU A 317 -4.98 6.18 -7.89
CA GLU A 317 -3.90 6.94 -8.56
C GLU A 317 -4.20 8.45 -8.60
N TYR A 318 -5.47 8.82 -8.82
CA TYR A 318 -5.93 10.20 -8.81
C TYR A 318 -5.75 10.85 -7.43
N MET A 319 -6.18 10.17 -6.35
CA MET A 319 -6.06 10.72 -4.99
C MET A 319 -4.60 10.87 -4.56
N ARG A 320 -3.71 9.94 -4.94
CA ARG A 320 -2.27 10.13 -4.73
C ARG A 320 -1.73 11.36 -5.45
N GLY A 321 -2.09 11.53 -6.72
CA GLY A 321 -1.63 12.69 -7.49
C GLY A 321 -2.18 14.01 -6.94
N ILE A 322 -3.44 14.03 -6.47
CA ILE A 322 -4.01 15.20 -5.79
C ILE A 322 -3.28 15.49 -4.49
N TYR A 323 -2.99 14.48 -3.68
CA TYR A 323 -2.24 14.63 -2.43
C TYR A 323 -0.90 15.34 -2.68
N TRP A 324 -0.08 14.83 -3.60
CA TRP A 324 1.22 15.44 -3.89
C TRP A 324 1.14 16.79 -4.60
N LEU A 325 0.09 17.03 -5.39
CA LEU A 325 -0.14 18.33 -6.04
C LEU A 325 -0.57 19.42 -5.05
N LYS A 326 -1.24 19.05 -3.95
CA LYS A 326 -1.91 20.01 -3.06
C LYS A 326 -1.27 20.14 -1.68
N MET A 327 -0.42 19.18 -1.27
CA MET A 327 0.33 19.33 -0.03
C MET A 327 1.44 20.38 -0.20
N PRO A 328 1.73 21.18 0.84
CA PRO A 328 1.16 21.08 2.19
C PRO A 328 -0.20 21.76 2.41
N GLU A 329 -0.65 22.64 1.50
CA GLU A 329 -1.85 23.48 1.72
C GLU A 329 -3.15 22.67 1.88
N PHE A 330 -3.17 21.43 1.39
CA PHE A 330 -4.32 20.53 1.52
C PHE A 330 -4.68 20.20 2.96
N GLU A 331 -3.70 20.14 3.87
CA GLU A 331 -3.91 19.80 5.28
C GLU A 331 -4.79 20.84 6.00
N THR A 332 -4.60 22.11 5.68
CA THR A 332 -5.31 23.24 6.32
C THR A 332 -6.47 23.74 5.47
N MET A 333 -6.84 23.02 4.42
CA MET A 333 -7.88 23.46 3.50
C MET A 333 -9.24 23.43 4.18
N ASN A 334 -9.86 24.61 4.29
CA ASN A 334 -11.17 24.75 4.89
C ASN A 334 -12.04 25.70 4.06
N TYR A 335 -12.75 25.14 3.07
CA TYR A 335 -13.58 25.93 2.15
C TYR A 335 -14.75 26.65 2.86
N PHE A 336 -15.19 26.13 4.00
CA PHE A 336 -16.37 26.62 4.71
C PHE A 336 -16.06 27.43 5.98
N ASP A 337 -14.79 27.81 6.20
CA ASP A 337 -14.29 28.33 7.49
C ASP A 337 -14.60 27.41 8.69
#